data_AF-A0A8K0GGC0-F1
#
_entry.id   AF-A0A8K0GGC0-F1
#
_cell.length_a   1.000
_cell.length_b   1.000
_cell.length_c   1.000
_cell.angle_alpha   90.00
_cell.angle_beta   90.00
_cell.angle_gamma   90.00
#
_symmetry.space_group_name_H-M   'P 1'
#
loop_
_entity.id
_entity.type
_entity.pdbx_description
1 polymer ?
#
loop_
_entity_poly.entity_id
_entity_poly.type
_entity_poly.pdbx_seq_one_letter_code
_entity_poly.pdbx_strand_id
1 'polypeptide(L)'
;MFKIESAVSEVLTQSRIKVRPNAHLGVWLMYLLPFSLILCSIRHPHETSQIYRLCSALSVGLMGTSLVFILQCTRKKSLTFNRTLHLLPAALTATAFRFWLHAGFFFSLISGLISSVLYWRILLAVLYMFPLSFTLGEAAIAAQALILFLYSTVINVCNASIRTPTKILDISTLIIQVGLCAIGLICILMYRFKHLRNALWFYTVSTIVLSLFVVILLHVLLLQSPILWIVTFLFEDVNRTKMVMYCAACSVAAAVAIDRQIKGAEKATPAVRKVFHIFAVAVFLPGLLYHCSFIYLASGVVFGIFVSLEMLGILNIPPLGSSLQNGFVVYRDEKDTGTVALTPLYLLVGCSLPVWIYPAPCDMLDSAGFNLLPVMSGVLAVGVGDTLAGAIGTKFGKHKWPGTKKTIEGTIGCICSQLILVWVLIYLGYIGYNQHEVLKAVIAIVIGSLVEAKTTQIDNIVLPLVVFIILC
;
A
#
# COMPACT_ATOMS: atom_id res chain seq x y z
N MET A 1 -4.18 11.70 -23.58
CA MET A 1 -4.73 11.22 -22.30
C MET A 1 -6.24 11.42 -22.20
N PHE A 2 -6.77 12.62 -22.41
CA PHE A 2 -8.22 12.92 -22.27
C PHE A 2 -9.15 12.01 -23.10
N LYS A 3 -8.82 11.75 -24.38
CA LYS A 3 -9.60 10.83 -25.26
C LYS A 3 -9.63 9.38 -24.76
N ILE A 4 -8.59 8.93 -24.06
CA ILE A 4 -8.53 7.58 -23.50
C ILE A 4 -9.43 7.50 -22.27
N GLU A 5 -9.31 8.47 -21.36
CA GLU A 5 -10.15 8.51 -20.15
C GLU A 5 -11.64 8.61 -20.49
N SER A 6 -12.02 9.43 -21.47
CA SER A 6 -13.42 9.54 -21.89
C SER A 6 -13.99 8.23 -22.42
N ALA A 7 -13.24 7.52 -23.27
CA ALA A 7 -13.67 6.23 -23.83
C ALA A 7 -13.78 5.15 -22.75
N VAL A 8 -12.82 5.09 -21.82
CA VAL A 8 -12.86 4.15 -20.69
C VAL A 8 -14.05 4.47 -19.78
N SER A 9 -14.29 5.75 -19.50
CA SER A 9 -15.42 6.20 -18.67
C SER A 9 -16.77 5.82 -19.28
N GLU A 10 -16.93 5.96 -20.59
CA GLU A 10 -18.15 5.57 -21.32
C GLU A 10 -18.46 4.08 -21.11
N VAL A 11 -17.45 3.22 -21.29
CA VAL A 11 -17.59 1.76 -21.17
C VAL A 11 -17.88 1.33 -19.72
N LEU A 12 -17.19 1.93 -18.74
CA LEU A 12 -17.45 1.67 -17.33
C LEU A 12 -18.89 2.03 -16.95
N THR A 13 -19.39 3.17 -17.44
CA THR A 13 -20.75 3.65 -17.20
C THR A 13 -21.79 2.73 -17.85
N GLN A 14 -21.56 2.31 -19.10
CA GLN A 14 -22.41 1.33 -19.80
C GLN A 14 -22.49 -0.02 -19.04
N SER A 15 -21.40 -0.40 -18.38
CA SER A 15 -21.31 -1.61 -17.57
C SER A 15 -21.81 -1.42 -16.13
N ARG A 16 -22.44 -0.28 -15.81
CA ARG A 16 -22.97 0.06 -14.48
C ARG A 16 -21.91 0.11 -13.37
N ILE A 17 -20.64 0.30 -13.72
CA ILE A 17 -19.56 0.48 -12.75
C ILE A 17 -19.53 1.94 -12.31
N LYS A 18 -19.64 2.17 -10.99
CA LYS A 18 -19.59 3.50 -10.38
C LYS A 18 -18.23 3.76 -9.76
N VAL A 19 -17.38 4.50 -10.46
CA VAL A 19 -16.09 4.98 -9.93
C VAL A 19 -16.27 6.20 -9.02
N ARG A 20 -15.24 6.55 -8.24
CA ARG A 20 -15.26 7.75 -7.39
C ARG A 20 -15.58 9.02 -8.23
N PRO A 21 -16.57 9.84 -7.83
CA PRO A 21 -16.92 11.06 -8.54
C PRO A 21 -15.84 12.14 -8.36
N ASN A 22 -15.86 13.15 -9.25
CA ASN A 22 -15.00 14.34 -9.16
C ASN A 22 -13.48 14.08 -9.18
N ALA A 23 -13.07 12.90 -9.63
CA ALA A 23 -11.67 12.54 -9.83
C ALA A 23 -11.47 11.98 -11.23
N HIS A 24 -10.31 12.26 -11.83
CA HIS A 24 -9.86 11.58 -13.04
C HIS A 24 -9.75 10.06 -12.80
N LEU A 25 -9.94 9.27 -13.86
CA LEU A 25 -9.87 7.80 -13.77
C LEU A 25 -8.50 7.30 -13.33
N GLY A 26 -7.43 8.07 -13.57
CA GLY A 26 -6.10 7.73 -13.10
C GLY A 26 -5.52 6.53 -13.83
N VAL A 27 -5.79 6.37 -15.13
CA VAL A 27 -5.37 5.20 -15.92
C VAL A 27 -3.85 4.94 -15.85
N TRP A 28 -3.06 5.99 -15.66
CA TRP A 28 -1.61 5.89 -15.51
C TRP A 28 -1.16 5.19 -14.21
N LEU A 29 -1.98 5.22 -13.14
CA LEU A 29 -1.70 4.52 -11.88
C LEU A 29 -1.60 3.00 -12.07
N MET A 30 -2.26 2.45 -13.10
CA MET A 30 -2.23 1.02 -13.42
C MET A 30 -0.82 0.49 -13.70
N TYR A 31 0.16 1.36 -13.90
CA TYR A 31 1.54 0.99 -14.19
C TYR A 31 2.50 1.21 -13.02
N LEU A 32 2.11 1.97 -11.98
CA LEU A 32 3.07 2.41 -10.95
C LEU A 32 3.64 1.25 -10.13
N LEU A 33 2.78 0.44 -9.50
CA LEU A 33 3.21 -0.67 -8.65
C LEU A 33 3.94 -1.79 -9.44
N PRO A 34 3.46 -2.21 -10.62
CA PRO A 34 4.20 -3.17 -11.42
C PRO A 34 5.57 -2.64 -11.87
N PHE A 35 5.62 -1.37 -12.29
CA PHE A 35 6.86 -0.75 -12.75
C PHE A 35 7.88 -0.60 -11.61
N SER A 36 7.44 -0.28 -10.39
CA SER A 36 8.34 -0.18 -9.24
C SER A 36 9.05 -1.52 -8.94
N LEU A 37 8.33 -2.64 -8.99
CA LEU A 37 8.94 -3.97 -8.78
C LEU A 37 9.92 -4.34 -9.90
N ILE A 38 9.55 -4.09 -11.15
CA ILE A 38 10.41 -4.36 -12.32
C ILE A 38 11.70 -3.54 -12.24
N LEU A 39 11.57 -2.23 -11.99
CA LEU A 39 12.71 -1.32 -11.96
C LEU A 39 13.69 -1.68 -10.84
N CYS A 40 13.19 -1.91 -9.63
CA CYS A 40 14.04 -2.33 -8.50
C CYS A 40 14.70 -3.69 -8.77
N SER A 41 14.00 -4.62 -9.42
CA SER A 41 14.59 -5.91 -9.81
C SER A 41 15.75 -5.78 -10.79
N ILE A 42 15.72 -4.75 -11.65
CA ILE A 42 16.77 -4.47 -12.64
C ILE A 42 17.95 -3.71 -11.99
N ARG A 43 17.65 -2.73 -11.13
CA ARG A 43 18.66 -1.88 -10.50
C ARG A 43 19.42 -2.57 -9.36
N HIS A 44 18.77 -3.51 -8.66
CA HIS A 44 19.35 -4.23 -7.52
C HIS A 44 19.40 -5.75 -7.73
N PRO A 45 20.08 -6.25 -8.78
CA PRO A 45 20.06 -7.67 -9.11
C PRO A 45 20.59 -8.57 -7.98
N HIS A 46 21.54 -8.07 -7.18
CA HIS A 46 22.18 -8.81 -6.08
C HIS A 46 21.35 -8.84 -4.79
N GLU A 47 20.52 -7.83 -4.52
CA GLU A 47 19.68 -7.75 -3.32
C GLU A 47 18.33 -8.48 -3.50
N THR A 48 17.95 -8.78 -4.75
CA THR A 48 16.66 -9.40 -5.05
C THR A 48 16.60 -10.88 -4.70
N SER A 49 15.68 -11.23 -3.79
CA SER A 49 15.34 -12.63 -3.51
C SER A 49 14.69 -13.30 -4.72
N GLN A 50 14.71 -14.64 -4.75
CA GLN A 50 14.04 -15.39 -5.81
C GLN A 50 12.55 -15.04 -5.91
N ILE A 51 11.86 -14.88 -4.77
CA ILE A 51 10.45 -14.49 -4.74
C ILE A 51 10.25 -13.11 -5.33
N TYR A 52 11.15 -12.17 -5.02
CA TYR A 52 11.11 -10.83 -5.59
C TYR A 52 11.21 -10.86 -7.11
N ARG A 53 12.14 -11.67 -7.67
CA ARG A 53 12.28 -11.85 -9.12
C ARG A 53 11.03 -12.47 -9.77
N LEU A 54 10.37 -13.41 -9.09
CA LEU A 54 9.10 -13.98 -9.55
C LEU A 54 7.97 -12.93 -9.53
N CYS A 55 7.85 -12.12 -8.47
CA CYS A 55 6.89 -11.02 -8.40
C CYS A 55 7.16 -9.93 -9.45
N SER A 56 8.42 -9.63 -9.74
CA SER A 56 8.85 -8.74 -10.82
C SER A 56 8.42 -9.27 -12.20
N ALA A 57 8.65 -10.55 -12.49
CA ALA A 57 8.17 -11.16 -13.74
C ALA A 57 6.64 -11.19 -13.83
N LEU A 58 5.94 -11.46 -12.72
CA LEU A 58 4.47 -11.39 -12.67
C LEU A 58 3.97 -9.98 -12.99
N SER A 59 4.69 -8.95 -12.52
CA SER A 59 4.38 -7.54 -12.75
C SER A 59 4.43 -7.15 -14.23
N VAL A 60 5.30 -7.76 -15.03
CA VAL A 60 5.31 -7.57 -16.50
C VAL A 60 3.95 -7.98 -17.10
N GLY A 61 3.38 -9.09 -16.64
CA GLY A 61 2.06 -9.54 -17.03
C GLY A 61 0.92 -8.64 -16.56
N LEU A 62 1.02 -8.11 -15.34
CA LEU A 62 0.04 -7.14 -14.80
C LEU A 62 0.02 -5.84 -15.63
N MET A 63 1.19 -5.35 -16.08
CA MET A 63 1.29 -4.21 -17.00
C MET A 63 0.68 -4.54 -18.37
N GLY A 64 1.03 -5.70 -18.94
CA GLY A 64 0.49 -6.14 -20.23
C GLY A 64 -1.04 -6.24 -20.21
N THR A 65 -1.60 -6.76 -19.13
CA THR A 65 -3.06 -6.88 -18.95
C THR A 65 -3.71 -5.52 -18.73
N SER A 66 -3.05 -4.58 -18.05
CA SER A 66 -3.52 -3.19 -17.91
C SER A 66 -3.59 -2.49 -19.28
N LEU A 67 -2.61 -2.73 -20.16
CA LEU A 67 -2.65 -2.25 -21.54
C LEU A 67 -3.81 -2.89 -22.32
N VAL A 68 -4.02 -4.20 -22.21
CA VAL A 68 -5.16 -4.90 -22.84
C VAL A 68 -6.50 -4.32 -22.38
N PHE A 69 -6.64 -3.99 -21.09
CA PHE A 69 -7.84 -3.34 -20.55
C PHE A 69 -8.13 -2.01 -21.23
N ILE A 70 -7.13 -1.15 -21.34
CA ILE A 70 -7.26 0.16 -21.99
C ILE A 70 -7.60 -0.01 -23.47
N LEU A 71 -6.93 -0.94 -24.17
CA LEU A 71 -7.18 -1.20 -25.58
C LEU A 71 -8.59 -1.75 -25.83
N GLN A 72 -9.09 -2.64 -24.98
CA GLN A 72 -10.47 -3.16 -25.12
C GLN A 72 -11.50 -2.06 -24.90
N CYS A 73 -11.33 -1.24 -23.86
CA CYS A 73 -12.25 -0.12 -23.61
C CYS A 73 -12.25 0.89 -24.76
N THR A 74 -11.07 1.24 -25.28
CA THR A 74 -10.94 2.27 -26.33
C THR A 74 -11.31 1.79 -27.74
N ARG A 75 -11.01 0.53 -28.09
CA ARG A 75 -11.23 -0.01 -29.44
C ARG A 75 -12.50 -0.82 -29.57
N LYS A 76 -12.79 -1.69 -28.59
CA LYS A 76 -13.93 -2.62 -28.65
C LYS A 76 -15.15 -2.11 -27.90
N LYS A 77 -15.02 -1.00 -27.16
CA LYS A 77 -16.08 -0.40 -26.33
C LYS A 77 -16.81 -1.44 -25.45
N SER A 78 -16.06 -2.39 -24.88
CA SER A 78 -16.63 -3.48 -24.09
C SER A 78 -15.69 -3.92 -22.98
N LEU A 79 -16.29 -4.40 -21.88
CA LEU A 79 -15.60 -5.12 -20.78
C LEU A 79 -15.84 -6.63 -20.83
N THR A 80 -16.41 -7.16 -21.92
CA THR A 80 -16.51 -8.61 -22.11
C THR A 80 -15.13 -9.23 -22.26
N PHE A 81 -14.85 -10.24 -21.43
CA PHE A 81 -13.56 -10.92 -21.39
C PHE A 81 -13.21 -11.53 -22.75
N ASN A 82 -12.20 -10.99 -23.42
CA ASN A 82 -11.76 -11.47 -24.71
C ASN A 82 -10.57 -12.44 -24.58
N ARG A 83 -10.84 -13.74 -24.71
CA ARG A 83 -9.85 -14.81 -24.51
C ARG A 83 -8.56 -14.60 -25.31
N THR A 84 -8.66 -14.23 -26.60
CA THR A 84 -7.47 -14.11 -27.46
C THR A 84 -6.58 -12.94 -27.05
N LEU A 85 -7.16 -11.80 -26.69
CA LEU A 85 -6.39 -10.64 -26.22
C LEU A 85 -5.73 -10.88 -24.85
N HIS A 86 -6.39 -11.65 -23.97
CA HIS A 86 -5.84 -11.96 -22.64
C HIS A 86 -4.80 -13.09 -22.66
N LEU A 87 -4.78 -13.93 -23.69
CA LEU A 87 -3.75 -14.95 -23.88
C LEU A 87 -2.37 -14.34 -24.17
N LEU A 88 -2.31 -13.18 -24.84
CA LEU A 88 -1.04 -12.53 -25.18
C LEU A 88 -0.20 -12.15 -23.94
N PRO A 89 -0.69 -11.33 -22.99
CA PRO A 89 0.08 -11.02 -21.78
C PRO A 89 0.35 -12.25 -20.92
N ALA A 90 -0.56 -13.23 -20.91
CA ALA A 90 -0.34 -14.50 -20.21
C ALA A 90 0.82 -15.31 -20.80
N ALA A 91 0.88 -15.43 -22.12
CA ALA A 91 1.94 -16.14 -22.84
C ALA A 91 3.29 -15.44 -22.67
N LEU A 92 3.34 -14.11 -22.78
CA LEU A 92 4.55 -13.32 -22.55
C LEU A 92 5.07 -13.45 -21.11
N THR A 93 4.17 -13.50 -20.13
CA THR A 93 4.56 -13.75 -18.74
C THR A 93 5.10 -15.17 -18.59
N ALA A 94 4.40 -16.17 -19.12
CA ALA A 94 4.83 -17.57 -19.03
C ALA A 94 6.18 -17.81 -19.71
N THR A 95 6.46 -17.15 -20.85
CA THR A 95 7.77 -17.23 -21.50
C THR A 95 8.86 -16.56 -20.67
N ALA A 96 8.60 -15.40 -20.07
CA ALA A 96 9.53 -14.76 -19.14
C ALA A 96 9.87 -15.67 -17.95
N PHE A 97 8.87 -16.31 -17.33
CA PHE A 97 9.11 -17.28 -16.25
C PHE A 97 9.94 -18.48 -16.72
N ARG A 98 9.65 -19.01 -17.91
CA ARG A 98 10.34 -20.19 -18.43
C ARG A 98 11.80 -19.90 -18.81
N PHE A 99 12.06 -18.81 -19.51
CA PHE A 99 13.35 -18.54 -20.13
C PHE A 99 14.24 -17.62 -19.29
N TRP A 100 13.68 -16.67 -18.53
CA TRP A 100 14.48 -15.75 -17.70
C TRP A 100 14.64 -16.27 -16.27
N LEU A 101 13.63 -16.94 -15.72
CA LEU A 101 13.66 -17.44 -14.34
C LEU A 101 13.85 -18.96 -14.25
N HIS A 102 14.03 -19.63 -15.39
CA HIS A 102 14.20 -21.09 -15.50
C HIS A 102 13.11 -21.90 -14.76
N ALA A 103 11.90 -21.34 -14.64
CA ALA A 103 10.83 -21.99 -13.92
C ALA A 103 10.26 -23.20 -14.68
N GLY A 104 9.62 -24.11 -13.94
CA GLY A 104 8.91 -25.26 -14.51
C GLY A 104 7.78 -24.82 -15.44
N PHE A 105 7.45 -25.65 -16.43
CA PHE A 105 6.44 -25.34 -17.45
C PHE A 105 5.07 -25.00 -16.83
N PHE A 106 4.55 -25.88 -15.96
CA PHE A 106 3.24 -25.68 -15.33
C PHE A 106 3.21 -24.45 -14.42
N PHE A 107 4.27 -24.21 -13.66
CA PHE A 107 4.39 -23.04 -12.81
C PHE A 107 4.40 -21.74 -13.64
N SER A 108 5.10 -21.74 -14.78
CA SER A 108 5.15 -20.62 -15.71
C SER A 108 3.78 -20.35 -16.33
N LEU A 109 3.07 -21.40 -16.76
CA LEU A 109 1.72 -21.29 -17.32
C LEU A 109 0.72 -20.74 -16.29
N ILE A 110 0.72 -21.27 -15.07
CA ILE A 110 -0.15 -20.80 -13.98
C ILE A 110 0.15 -19.33 -13.65
N SER A 111 1.43 -18.95 -13.55
CA SER A 111 1.83 -17.58 -13.27
C SER A 111 1.36 -16.61 -14.37
N GLY A 112 1.43 -17.01 -15.64
CA GLY A 112 0.87 -16.22 -16.74
C GLY A 112 -0.65 -16.09 -16.71
N LEU A 113 -1.38 -17.14 -16.32
CA LEU A 113 -2.83 -17.06 -16.15
C LEU A 113 -3.23 -16.17 -14.97
N ILE A 114 -2.45 -16.18 -13.88
CA ILE A 114 -2.64 -15.30 -12.72
C ILE A 114 -2.46 -13.83 -13.13
N SER A 115 -1.37 -13.49 -13.83
CA SER A 115 -1.10 -12.09 -14.21
C SER A 115 -2.11 -11.50 -15.21
N SER A 116 -2.85 -12.34 -15.92
CA SER A 116 -3.85 -11.93 -16.91
C SER A 116 -5.29 -12.16 -16.47
N VAL A 117 -5.72 -13.42 -16.37
CA VAL A 117 -7.12 -13.79 -16.15
C VAL A 117 -7.57 -13.42 -14.74
N LEU A 118 -6.74 -13.73 -13.73
CA LEU A 118 -7.08 -13.44 -12.34
C LEU A 118 -7.07 -11.93 -12.09
N TYR A 119 -6.07 -11.21 -12.61
CA TYR A 119 -6.03 -9.74 -12.51
C TYR A 119 -7.24 -9.05 -13.12
N TRP A 120 -7.64 -9.44 -14.34
CA TRP A 120 -8.86 -8.91 -14.94
C TRP A 120 -10.09 -9.07 -14.04
N ARG A 121 -10.28 -10.29 -13.49
CA ARG A 121 -11.42 -10.61 -12.63
C ARG A 121 -11.40 -9.84 -11.32
N ILE A 122 -10.24 -9.74 -10.67
CA ILE A 122 -10.10 -9.02 -9.40
C ILE A 122 -10.33 -7.52 -9.61
N LEU A 123 -9.78 -6.92 -10.67
CA LEU A 123 -9.98 -5.50 -10.97
C LEU A 123 -11.47 -5.17 -11.11
N LEU A 124 -12.20 -5.95 -11.92
CA LEU A 124 -13.65 -5.75 -12.07
C LEU A 124 -14.39 -6.03 -10.77
N ALA A 125 -14.03 -7.07 -10.03
CA ALA A 125 -14.66 -7.39 -8.75
C ALA A 125 -14.52 -6.24 -7.74
N VAL A 126 -13.32 -5.64 -7.60
CA VAL A 126 -13.08 -4.49 -6.72
C VAL A 126 -13.98 -3.31 -7.11
N LEU A 127 -14.06 -3.01 -8.41
CA LEU A 127 -14.90 -1.90 -8.91
C LEU A 127 -16.40 -2.13 -8.70
N TYR A 128 -16.88 -3.38 -8.78
CA TYR A 128 -18.28 -3.71 -8.51
C TYR A 128 -18.60 -3.78 -7.02
N MET A 129 -17.69 -4.31 -6.19
CA MET A 129 -17.91 -4.51 -4.76
C MET A 129 -17.86 -3.20 -3.96
N PHE A 130 -17.08 -2.22 -4.44
CA PHE A 130 -16.86 -0.95 -3.73
C PHE A 130 -17.26 0.25 -4.60
N PRO A 131 -18.57 0.43 -4.88
CA PRO A 131 -19.03 1.54 -5.71
C PRO A 131 -18.64 2.87 -5.07
N LEU A 132 -18.30 3.85 -5.91
CA LEU A 132 -17.92 5.22 -5.53
C LEU A 132 -16.66 5.34 -4.65
N SER A 133 -15.98 4.23 -4.33
CA SER A 133 -14.81 4.24 -3.43
C SER A 133 -13.53 4.51 -4.21
N PHE A 134 -13.31 3.78 -5.30
CA PHE A 134 -12.07 3.83 -6.07
C PHE A 134 -12.22 4.59 -7.40
N THR A 135 -11.16 5.29 -7.81
CA THR A 135 -10.90 5.52 -9.23
C THR A 135 -10.40 4.23 -9.90
N LEU A 136 -10.43 4.15 -11.23
CA LEU A 136 -9.94 2.97 -11.95
C LEU A 136 -8.46 2.67 -11.61
N GLY A 137 -7.63 3.71 -11.54
CA GLY A 137 -6.22 3.61 -11.20
C GLY A 137 -5.96 3.10 -9.79
N GLU A 138 -6.70 3.62 -8.79
CA GLU A 138 -6.58 3.16 -7.40
C GLU A 138 -7.04 1.70 -7.25
N ALA A 139 -8.15 1.33 -7.91
CA ALA A 139 -8.62 -0.06 -7.94
C ALA A 139 -7.60 -1.00 -8.58
N ALA A 140 -6.91 -0.56 -9.63
CA ALA A 140 -5.85 -1.33 -10.28
C ALA A 140 -4.66 -1.56 -9.35
N ILE A 141 -4.17 -0.52 -8.64
CA ILE A 141 -3.10 -0.67 -7.65
C ILE A 141 -3.53 -1.67 -6.56
N ALA A 142 -4.74 -1.54 -6.02
CA ALA A 142 -5.26 -2.46 -4.99
C ALA A 142 -5.36 -3.91 -5.50
N ALA A 143 -5.87 -4.12 -6.71
CA ALA A 143 -5.99 -5.44 -7.33
C ALA A 143 -4.60 -6.07 -7.63
N GLN A 144 -3.65 -5.28 -8.13
CA GLN A 144 -2.29 -5.71 -8.38
C GLN A 144 -1.56 -6.07 -7.08
N ALA A 145 -1.68 -5.22 -6.06
CA ALA A 145 -1.11 -5.47 -4.73
C ALA A 145 -1.66 -6.76 -4.12
N LEU A 146 -2.99 -6.99 -4.19
CA LEU A 146 -3.61 -8.21 -3.71
C LEU A 146 -3.06 -9.46 -4.41
N ILE A 147 -2.87 -9.40 -5.74
CA ILE A 147 -2.32 -10.54 -6.50
C ILE A 147 -0.86 -10.79 -6.13
N LEU A 148 -0.04 -9.76 -6.07
CA LEU A 148 1.38 -9.88 -5.71
C LEU A 148 1.53 -10.40 -4.28
N PHE A 149 0.69 -9.92 -3.36
CA PHE A 149 0.63 -10.38 -1.97
C PHE A 149 0.24 -11.87 -1.89
N LEU A 150 -0.86 -12.28 -2.53
CA LEU A 150 -1.31 -13.68 -2.49
C LEU A 150 -0.30 -14.62 -3.17
N TYR A 151 0.25 -14.19 -4.30
CA TYR A 151 1.25 -14.96 -5.05
C TYR A 151 2.53 -15.18 -4.22
N SER A 152 3.08 -14.13 -3.64
CA SER A 152 4.25 -14.23 -2.75
C SER A 152 3.95 -15.03 -1.47
N THR A 153 2.74 -14.89 -0.91
CA THR A 153 2.31 -15.64 0.29
C THR A 153 2.29 -17.14 0.03
N VAL A 154 1.70 -17.59 -1.08
CA VAL A 154 1.66 -19.02 -1.42
C VAL A 154 3.07 -19.58 -1.54
N ILE A 155 3.98 -18.87 -2.21
CA ILE A 155 5.36 -19.33 -2.38
C ILE A 155 6.10 -19.35 -1.03
N ASN A 156 5.95 -18.31 -0.21
CA ASN A 156 6.56 -18.25 1.12
C ASN A 156 6.07 -19.36 2.05
N VAL A 157 4.78 -19.65 2.08
CA VAL A 157 4.20 -20.73 2.90
C VAL A 157 4.69 -22.09 2.41
N CYS A 158 4.77 -22.31 1.09
CA CYS A 158 5.36 -23.53 0.53
C CYS A 158 6.83 -23.67 0.90
N ASN A 159 7.60 -22.59 0.81
CA ASN A 159 9.02 -22.59 1.18
C ASN A 159 9.21 -22.84 2.68
N ALA A 160 8.42 -22.21 3.54
CA ALA A 160 8.46 -22.37 5.00
C ALA A 160 8.10 -23.80 5.43
N SER A 161 7.19 -24.46 4.70
CA SER A 161 6.86 -25.88 4.92
C SER A 161 8.04 -26.83 4.66
N ILE A 162 9.01 -26.41 3.84
CA ILE A 162 10.20 -27.22 3.49
C ILE A 162 11.41 -26.81 4.33
N ARG A 163 11.58 -25.50 4.54
CA ARG A 163 12.71 -24.90 5.25
C ARG A 163 12.22 -23.81 6.19
N THR A 164 12.44 -24.03 7.48
CA THR A 164 12.08 -23.06 8.52
C THR A 164 12.84 -21.74 8.31
N PRO A 165 12.14 -20.59 8.33
CA PRO A 165 12.78 -19.29 8.20
C PRO A 165 13.58 -18.96 9.46
N THR A 166 14.79 -18.40 9.27
CA THR A 166 15.70 -18.06 10.38
C THR A 166 15.93 -16.55 10.52
N LYS A 167 15.83 -15.79 9.42
CA LYS A 167 16.01 -14.34 9.45
C LYS A 167 14.76 -13.66 10.04
N ILE A 168 14.98 -12.62 10.83
CA ILE A 168 13.91 -11.82 11.46
C ILE A 168 12.91 -11.32 10.42
N LEU A 169 13.40 -10.82 9.28
CA LEU A 169 12.54 -10.29 8.22
C LEU A 169 11.69 -11.39 7.56
N ASP A 170 12.24 -12.58 7.34
CA ASP A 170 11.51 -13.72 6.76
C ASP A 170 10.41 -14.21 7.71
N ILE A 171 10.73 -14.32 9.01
CA ILE A 171 9.74 -14.67 10.05
C ILE A 171 8.64 -13.60 10.12
N SER A 172 9.02 -12.32 10.14
CA SER A 172 8.07 -11.20 10.16
C SER A 172 7.15 -11.21 8.93
N THR A 173 7.72 -11.44 7.75
CA THR A 173 6.98 -11.52 6.48
C THR A 173 5.96 -12.65 6.52
N LEU A 174 6.35 -13.83 7.00
CA LEU A 174 5.44 -14.98 7.08
C LEU A 174 4.29 -14.72 8.07
N ILE A 175 4.60 -14.13 9.25
CA ILE A 175 3.59 -13.74 10.24
C ILE A 175 2.58 -12.77 9.62
N ILE A 176 3.05 -11.71 8.95
CA ILE A 176 2.19 -10.73 8.28
C ILE A 176 1.34 -11.41 7.20
N GLN A 177 1.96 -12.21 6.33
CA GLN A 177 1.27 -12.85 5.22
C GLN A 177 0.16 -13.79 5.68
N VAL A 178 0.45 -14.68 6.62
CA VAL A 178 -0.54 -15.63 7.15
C VAL A 178 -1.63 -14.89 7.94
N GLY A 179 -1.27 -13.90 8.76
CA GLY A 179 -2.23 -13.09 9.51
C GLY A 179 -3.18 -12.28 8.63
N LEU A 180 -2.67 -11.63 7.58
CA LEU A 180 -3.49 -10.88 6.62
C LEU A 180 -4.35 -11.81 5.75
N CYS A 181 -3.87 -13.02 5.41
CA CYS A 181 -4.71 -14.04 4.77
C CYS A 181 -5.87 -14.48 5.68
N ALA A 182 -5.64 -14.62 6.99
CA ALA A 182 -6.69 -14.93 7.95
C ALA A 182 -7.76 -13.80 8.00
N ILE A 183 -7.32 -12.55 8.06
CA ILE A 183 -8.23 -11.38 8.03
C ILE A 183 -8.99 -11.32 6.70
N GLY A 184 -8.32 -11.56 5.57
CA GLY A 184 -8.95 -11.63 4.25
C GLY A 184 -10.01 -12.72 4.17
N LEU A 185 -9.76 -13.89 4.76
CA LEU A 185 -10.73 -14.97 4.85
C LEU A 185 -11.95 -14.55 5.70
N ILE A 186 -11.74 -13.89 6.83
CA ILE A 186 -12.83 -13.33 7.66
C ILE A 186 -13.67 -12.35 6.82
N CYS A 187 -13.05 -11.40 6.10
CA CYS A 187 -13.75 -10.47 5.21
C CYS A 187 -14.64 -11.22 4.21
N ILE A 188 -14.10 -12.25 3.55
CA ILE A 188 -14.82 -13.05 2.55
C ILE A 188 -16.00 -13.79 3.18
N LEU A 189 -15.81 -14.41 4.36
CA LEU A 189 -16.86 -15.11 5.08
C LEU A 189 -17.99 -14.15 5.49
N MET A 190 -17.67 -12.97 6.03
CA MET A 190 -18.67 -11.97 6.41
C MET A 190 -19.40 -11.38 5.19
N TYR A 191 -18.68 -11.21 4.07
CA TYR A 191 -19.28 -10.79 2.82
C TYR A 191 -20.28 -11.83 2.29
N ARG A 192 -19.87 -13.10 2.24
CA ARG A 192 -20.64 -14.20 1.65
C ARG A 192 -21.83 -14.64 2.51
N PHE A 193 -21.67 -14.68 3.82
CA PHE A 193 -22.66 -15.23 4.76
C PHE A 193 -23.19 -14.15 5.70
N LYS A 194 -24.36 -13.59 5.38
CA LYS A 194 -24.99 -12.52 6.17
C LYS A 194 -25.27 -12.92 7.62
N HIS A 195 -25.56 -14.19 7.89
CA HIS A 195 -25.81 -14.71 9.25
C HIS A 195 -24.59 -14.52 10.18
N LEU A 196 -23.37 -14.54 9.63
CA LEU A 196 -22.15 -14.37 10.42
C LEU A 196 -21.92 -12.93 10.89
N ARG A 197 -22.73 -11.97 10.42
CA ARG A 197 -22.61 -10.55 10.79
C ARG A 197 -23.27 -10.20 12.13
N ASN A 198 -23.88 -11.16 12.82
CA ASN A 198 -24.26 -10.97 14.22
C ASN A 198 -22.99 -10.96 15.08
N ALA A 199 -22.88 -10.06 16.06
CA ALA A 199 -21.73 -9.91 16.94
C ALA A 199 -21.21 -11.24 17.50
N LEU A 200 -22.09 -12.11 18.02
CA LEU A 200 -21.68 -13.40 18.59
C LEU A 200 -20.96 -14.27 17.53
N TRP A 201 -21.58 -14.43 16.36
CA TRP A 201 -21.04 -15.25 15.28
C TRP A 201 -19.80 -14.63 14.64
N PHE A 202 -19.78 -13.31 14.50
CA PHE A 202 -18.65 -12.54 14.01
C PHE A 202 -17.41 -12.82 14.86
N TYR A 203 -17.51 -12.64 16.18
CA TYR A 203 -16.38 -12.83 17.09
C TYR A 203 -15.98 -14.30 17.21
N THR A 204 -16.94 -15.22 17.20
CA THR A 204 -16.68 -16.66 17.25
C THR A 204 -15.90 -17.12 16.02
N VAL A 205 -16.41 -16.83 14.82
CA VAL A 205 -15.74 -17.20 13.56
C VAL A 205 -14.39 -16.52 13.41
N SER A 206 -14.30 -15.24 13.75
CA SER A 206 -13.03 -14.50 13.69
C SER A 206 -11.98 -15.12 14.61
N THR A 207 -12.37 -15.49 15.84
CA THR A 207 -11.46 -16.13 16.81
C THR A 207 -11.01 -17.51 16.32
N ILE A 208 -11.92 -18.31 15.77
CA ILE A 208 -11.58 -19.63 15.19
C ILE A 208 -10.60 -19.47 14.04
N VAL A 209 -10.87 -18.59 13.08
CA VAL A 209 -10.00 -18.38 11.91
C VAL A 209 -8.62 -17.87 12.33
N LEU A 210 -8.56 -16.88 13.25
CA LEU A 210 -7.29 -16.38 13.77
C LEU A 210 -6.53 -17.45 14.53
N SER A 211 -7.19 -18.29 15.33
CA SER A 211 -6.54 -19.38 16.05
C SER A 211 -5.96 -20.43 15.09
N LEU A 212 -6.72 -20.83 14.06
CA LEU A 212 -6.26 -21.78 13.06
C LEU A 212 -5.05 -21.25 12.27
N PHE A 213 -5.07 -19.99 11.83
CA PHE A 213 -4.01 -19.44 11.00
C PHE A 213 -2.82 -18.93 11.81
N VAL A 214 -3.06 -18.10 12.83
CA VAL A 214 -2.00 -17.40 13.56
C VAL A 214 -1.41 -18.27 14.66
N VAL A 215 -2.21 -19.11 15.33
CA VAL A 215 -1.68 -19.98 16.39
C VAL A 215 -1.22 -21.30 15.80
N ILE A 216 -2.09 -22.03 15.10
CA ILE A 216 -1.78 -23.40 14.66
C ILE A 216 -0.87 -23.41 13.42
N LEU A 217 -1.31 -22.82 12.31
CA LEU A 217 -0.55 -22.88 11.04
C LEU A 217 0.83 -22.23 11.17
N LEU A 218 0.92 -21.02 11.72
CA LEU A 218 2.23 -20.37 11.93
C LEU A 218 3.12 -21.14 12.90
N HIS A 219 2.59 -21.77 13.96
CA HIS A 219 3.42 -22.57 14.86
C HIS A 219 4.05 -23.76 14.13
N VAL A 220 3.29 -24.43 13.25
CA VAL A 220 3.80 -25.52 12.42
C VAL A 220 4.86 -25.01 11.44
N LEU A 221 4.62 -23.88 10.76
CA LEU A 221 5.56 -23.35 9.76
C LEU A 221 6.86 -22.79 10.39
N LEU A 222 6.78 -22.19 11.57
CA LEU A 222 7.92 -21.58 12.25
C LEU A 222 8.65 -22.53 13.21
N LEU A 223 8.04 -23.68 13.55
CA LEU A 223 8.52 -24.60 14.60
C LEU A 223 8.72 -23.94 15.97
N GLN A 224 8.03 -22.83 16.22
CA GLN A 224 8.06 -22.08 17.47
C GLN A 224 6.76 -21.29 17.63
N SER A 225 6.43 -20.85 18.84
CA SER A 225 5.21 -20.05 19.07
C SER A 225 5.35 -18.66 18.42
N PRO A 226 4.50 -18.29 17.44
CA PRO A 226 4.57 -16.99 16.77
C PRO A 226 4.25 -15.84 17.73
N ILE A 227 3.33 -16.05 18.67
CA ILE A 227 2.97 -15.04 19.68
C ILE A 227 4.14 -14.81 20.62
N LEU A 228 4.77 -15.89 21.12
CA LEU A 228 5.93 -15.77 21.98
C LEU A 228 7.10 -15.13 21.22
N TRP A 229 7.31 -15.50 19.96
CA TRP A 229 8.33 -14.88 19.11
C TRP A 229 8.10 -13.38 18.96
N ILE A 230 6.86 -12.93 18.70
CA ILE A 230 6.53 -11.49 18.65
C ILE A 230 6.84 -10.83 19.99
N VAL A 231 6.39 -11.40 21.11
CA VAL A 231 6.62 -10.82 22.45
C VAL A 231 8.11 -10.71 22.74
N THR A 232 8.88 -11.77 22.55
CA THR A 232 10.34 -11.75 22.71
C THR A 232 10.97 -10.73 21.76
N PHE A 233 10.56 -10.74 20.49
CA PHE A 233 11.00 -9.75 19.52
C PHE A 233 10.64 -8.33 19.95
N LEU A 234 9.54 -8.03 20.65
CA LEU A 234 9.27 -6.66 21.07
C LEU A 234 10.09 -6.24 22.31
N PHE A 235 10.32 -7.14 23.25
CA PHE A 235 10.80 -6.80 24.60
C PHE A 235 12.23 -7.23 24.95
N GLU A 236 12.88 -8.05 24.12
CA GLU A 236 14.25 -8.54 24.38
C GLU A 236 15.30 -7.41 24.29
N ASP A 237 15.13 -6.45 23.38
CA ASP A 237 16.03 -5.31 23.24
C ASP A 237 15.42 -4.06 23.91
N VAL A 238 16.21 -3.41 24.77
CA VAL A 238 15.76 -2.25 25.56
C VAL A 238 15.46 -1.04 24.66
N ASN A 239 16.25 -0.80 23.62
CA ASN A 239 16.04 0.32 22.70
C ASN A 239 14.80 0.08 21.84
N ARG A 240 14.60 -1.15 21.38
CA ARG A 240 13.39 -1.56 20.67
C ARG A 240 12.16 -1.45 21.55
N THR A 241 12.26 -1.83 22.82
CA THR A 241 11.19 -1.65 23.81
C THR A 241 10.82 -0.17 23.98
N LYS A 242 11.82 0.72 24.09
CA LYS A 242 11.57 2.18 24.13
C LYS A 242 10.83 2.67 22.88
N MET A 243 11.22 2.16 21.70
CA MET A 243 10.53 2.47 20.44
C MET A 243 9.07 1.97 20.44
N VAL A 244 8.81 0.75 20.92
CA VAL A 244 7.44 0.20 21.09
C VAL A 244 6.60 1.11 21.99
N MET A 245 7.13 1.51 23.15
CA MET A 245 6.43 2.38 24.10
C MET A 245 6.15 3.76 23.49
N TYR A 246 7.11 4.30 22.74
CA TYR A 246 6.94 5.56 22.03
C TYR A 246 5.85 5.47 20.94
N CYS A 247 5.85 4.41 20.12
CA CYS A 247 4.79 4.16 19.15
C CYS A 247 3.41 4.02 19.82
N ALA A 248 3.33 3.28 20.93
CA ALA A 248 2.10 3.14 21.69
C ALA A 248 1.60 4.50 22.21
N ALA A 249 2.49 5.36 22.73
CA ALA A 249 2.14 6.71 23.15
C ALA A 249 1.60 7.57 21.98
N CYS A 250 2.22 7.50 20.80
CA CYS A 250 1.72 8.17 19.60
C CYS A 250 0.33 7.64 19.20
N SER A 251 0.11 6.33 19.22
CA SER A 251 -1.19 5.72 18.91
C SER A 251 -2.27 6.13 19.90
N VAL A 252 -1.96 6.18 21.20
CA VAL A 252 -2.90 6.67 22.23
C VAL A 252 -3.22 8.14 22.02
N ALA A 253 -2.22 8.99 21.73
CA ALA A 253 -2.44 10.39 21.44
C ALA A 253 -3.33 10.59 20.19
N ALA A 254 -3.12 9.80 19.13
CA ALA A 254 -3.96 9.81 17.95
C ALA A 254 -5.41 9.36 18.25
N ALA A 255 -5.59 8.31 19.04
CA ALA A 255 -6.91 7.83 19.46
C ALA A 255 -7.66 8.88 20.31
N VAL A 256 -6.96 9.56 21.23
CA VAL A 256 -7.53 10.66 22.02
C VAL A 256 -7.91 11.85 21.13
N ALA A 257 -7.10 12.18 20.13
CA ALA A 257 -7.42 13.24 19.17
C ALA A 257 -8.70 12.90 18.37
N ILE A 258 -8.83 11.65 17.92
CA ILE A 258 -10.04 11.15 17.24
C ILE A 258 -11.25 11.23 18.17
N ASP A 259 -11.16 10.70 19.39
CA ASP A 259 -12.26 10.69 20.35
C ASP A 259 -12.74 12.10 20.67
N ARG A 260 -11.83 13.05 20.88
CA ARG A 260 -12.16 14.47 21.08
C ARG A 260 -12.89 15.07 19.88
N GLN A 261 -12.41 14.81 18.66
CA GLN A 261 -13.07 15.32 17.45
C GLN A 261 -14.45 14.71 17.26
N ILE A 262 -14.62 13.41 17.55
CA ILE A 262 -15.92 12.73 17.48
C ILE A 262 -16.90 13.33 18.50
N LYS A 263 -16.46 13.54 19.75
CA LYS A 263 -17.28 14.13 20.81
C LYS A 263 -17.67 15.58 20.54
N GLY A 264 -16.81 16.33 19.86
CA GLY A 264 -17.12 17.69 19.40
C GLY A 264 -18.18 17.74 18.30
N ALA A 265 -18.47 16.62 17.61
CA ALA A 265 -19.39 16.53 16.48
C ALA A 265 -19.08 17.52 15.33
N GLU A 266 -17.87 18.06 15.29
CA GLU A 266 -17.41 19.00 14.27
C GLU A 266 -16.72 18.26 13.12
N LYS A 267 -17.03 18.64 11.88
CA LYS A 267 -16.36 18.06 10.71
C LYS A 267 -14.87 18.41 10.72
N ALA A 268 -14.01 17.39 10.56
CA ALA A 268 -12.57 17.59 10.58
C ALA A 268 -12.12 18.50 9.42
N THR A 269 -11.45 19.60 9.76
CA THR A 269 -10.82 20.48 8.76
C THR A 269 -9.64 19.78 8.08
N PRO A 270 -9.19 20.22 6.89
CA PRO A 270 -8.00 19.66 6.26
C PRO A 270 -6.77 19.65 7.19
N ALA A 271 -6.60 20.69 8.01
CA ALA A 271 -5.51 20.77 8.98
C ALA A 271 -5.61 19.69 10.07
N VAL A 272 -6.81 19.44 10.61
CA VAL A 272 -7.04 18.37 11.59
C VAL A 272 -6.73 17.00 10.98
N ARG A 273 -7.07 16.77 9.71
CA ARG A 273 -6.75 15.51 9.03
C ARG A 273 -5.23 15.31 8.87
N LYS A 274 -4.45 16.38 8.69
CA LYS A 274 -2.98 16.30 8.59
C LYS A 274 -2.28 15.96 9.90
N VAL A 275 -2.96 16.01 11.05
CA VAL A 275 -2.37 15.57 12.33
C VAL A 275 -1.94 14.10 12.26
N PHE A 276 -2.67 13.25 11.53
CA PHE A 276 -2.28 11.85 11.35
C PHE A 276 -1.03 11.67 10.49
N HIS A 277 -0.79 12.57 9.53
CA HIS A 277 0.47 12.58 8.77
C HIS A 277 1.66 12.91 9.67
N ILE A 278 1.49 13.82 10.62
CA ILE A 278 2.52 14.14 11.63
C ILE A 278 2.78 12.90 12.51
N PHE A 279 1.75 12.21 12.99
CA PHE A 279 1.93 10.95 13.73
C PHE A 279 2.61 9.87 12.87
N ALA A 280 2.28 9.79 11.58
CA ALA A 280 2.94 8.86 10.66
C ALA A 280 4.43 9.16 10.55
N VAL A 281 4.84 10.43 10.36
CA VAL A 281 6.26 10.82 10.39
C VAL A 281 6.88 10.49 11.75
N ALA A 282 6.20 10.82 12.84
CA ALA A 282 6.69 10.61 14.20
C ALA A 282 6.98 9.13 14.49
N VAL A 283 6.23 8.19 13.90
CA VAL A 283 6.43 6.74 14.06
C VAL A 283 7.40 6.16 13.03
N PHE A 284 7.17 6.43 11.74
CA PHE A 284 7.94 5.80 10.67
C PHE A 284 9.37 6.34 10.58
N LEU A 285 9.59 7.64 10.76
CA LEU A 285 10.93 8.21 10.64
C LEU A 285 11.93 7.60 11.63
N PRO A 286 11.74 7.69 12.96
CA PRO A 286 12.67 7.06 13.90
C PRO A 286 12.70 5.55 13.76
N GLY A 287 11.57 4.93 13.40
CA GLY A 287 11.51 3.48 13.30
C GLY A 287 12.27 2.94 12.10
N LEU A 288 12.28 3.64 10.96
CA LEU A 288 13.14 3.31 9.82
C LEU A 288 14.62 3.54 10.12
N LEU A 289 14.95 4.60 10.87
CA LEU A 289 16.33 4.94 11.22
C LEU A 289 16.95 3.96 12.23
N TYR A 290 16.19 3.55 13.25
CA TYR A 290 16.74 2.80 14.38
C TYR A 290 16.31 1.33 14.43
N HIS A 291 15.09 1.00 14.00
CA HIS A 291 14.50 -0.33 14.17
C HIS A 291 13.62 -0.75 12.98
N CYS A 292 14.22 -0.80 11.78
CA CYS A 292 13.49 -1.07 10.54
C CYS A 292 12.67 -2.36 10.57
N SER A 293 13.23 -3.48 11.06
CA SER A 293 12.50 -4.75 11.14
C SER A 293 11.28 -4.68 12.05
N PHE A 294 11.33 -3.85 13.11
CA PHE A 294 10.17 -3.60 13.97
C PHE A 294 9.08 -2.84 13.21
N ILE A 295 9.41 -1.74 12.51
CA ILE A 295 8.42 -1.01 11.69
C ILE A 295 7.87 -1.87 10.56
N TYR A 296 8.69 -2.72 9.95
CA TYR A 296 8.23 -3.68 8.95
C TYR A 296 7.13 -4.59 9.52
N LEU A 297 7.40 -5.25 10.65
CA LEU A 297 6.42 -6.11 11.32
C LEU A 297 5.19 -5.32 11.78
N ALA A 298 5.40 -4.21 12.48
CA ALA A 298 4.35 -3.38 13.05
C ALA A 298 3.42 -2.82 11.98
N SER A 299 3.96 -2.33 10.85
CA SER A 299 3.15 -1.77 9.76
C SER A 299 2.20 -2.81 9.15
N GLY A 300 2.66 -4.05 8.94
CA GLY A 300 1.81 -5.13 8.45
C GLY A 300 0.72 -5.53 9.45
N VAL A 301 1.05 -5.61 10.74
CA VAL A 301 0.08 -5.89 11.81
C VAL A 301 -0.96 -4.77 11.93
N VAL A 302 -0.52 -3.51 11.95
CA VAL A 302 -1.41 -2.34 12.03
C VAL A 302 -2.29 -2.24 10.78
N PHE A 303 -1.79 -2.62 9.60
CA PHE A 303 -2.62 -2.72 8.40
C PHE A 303 -3.76 -3.73 8.58
N GLY A 304 -3.46 -4.91 9.14
CA GLY A 304 -4.48 -5.90 9.52
C GLY A 304 -5.51 -5.37 10.52
N ILE A 305 -5.05 -4.63 11.53
CA ILE A 305 -5.93 -3.95 12.50
C ILE A 305 -6.83 -2.93 11.80
N PHE A 306 -6.30 -2.09 10.90
CA PHE A 306 -7.09 -1.10 10.18
C PHE A 306 -8.15 -1.75 9.29
N VAL A 307 -7.82 -2.82 8.58
CA VAL A 307 -8.79 -3.60 7.79
C VAL A 307 -9.88 -4.20 8.69
N SER A 308 -9.51 -4.69 9.87
CA SER A 308 -10.46 -5.27 10.84
C SER A 308 -11.38 -4.21 11.44
N LEU A 309 -10.84 -3.03 11.81
CA LEU A 309 -11.62 -1.90 12.29
C LEU A 309 -12.58 -1.40 11.20
N GLU A 310 -12.12 -1.27 9.96
CA GLU A 310 -12.98 -0.89 8.84
C GLU A 310 -14.13 -1.88 8.66
N MET A 311 -13.87 -3.19 8.78
CA MET A 311 -14.91 -4.21 8.75
C MET A 311 -15.92 -4.05 9.89
N LEU A 312 -15.45 -3.81 11.13
CA LEU A 312 -16.32 -3.56 12.28
C LEU A 312 -17.21 -2.32 12.07
N GLY A 313 -16.66 -1.26 11.45
CA GLY A 313 -17.39 -0.05 11.09
C GLY A 313 -18.45 -0.31 10.02
N ILE A 314 -18.06 -0.89 8.89
CA ILE A 314 -18.97 -1.21 7.76
C ILE A 314 -20.12 -2.13 8.20
N LEU A 315 -19.83 -3.11 9.05
CA LEU A 315 -20.82 -4.06 9.57
C LEU A 315 -21.55 -3.56 10.83
N ASN A 316 -21.12 -2.42 11.39
CA ASN A 316 -21.63 -1.84 12.63
C ASN A 316 -21.67 -2.83 13.82
N ILE A 317 -20.57 -3.57 14.04
CA ILE A 317 -20.46 -4.57 15.10
C ILE A 317 -20.08 -3.91 16.45
N PRO A 318 -20.84 -4.11 17.54
CA PRO A 318 -20.50 -3.56 18.86
C PRO A 318 -19.25 -4.23 19.44
N PRO A 319 -18.43 -3.53 20.25
CA PRO A 319 -18.71 -2.21 20.83
C PRO A 319 -18.21 -1.03 19.97
N LEU A 320 -17.32 -1.27 19.00
CA LEU A 320 -16.63 -0.19 18.29
C LEU A 320 -17.36 0.30 17.03
N GLY A 321 -18.27 -0.49 16.45
CA GLY A 321 -18.89 -0.21 15.14
C GLY A 321 -19.52 1.18 15.04
N SER A 322 -20.30 1.59 16.05
CA SER A 322 -20.94 2.90 16.07
C SER A 322 -19.94 4.05 16.20
N SER A 323 -18.91 3.90 17.04
CA SER A 323 -17.85 4.89 17.20
C SER A 323 -17.03 5.05 15.92
N LEU A 324 -16.75 3.95 15.23
CA LEU A 324 -16.03 3.95 13.96
C LEU A 324 -16.85 4.63 12.86
N GLN A 325 -18.16 4.37 12.80
CA GLN A 325 -19.04 5.01 11.84
C GLN A 325 -19.17 6.53 12.09
N ASN A 326 -19.26 6.95 13.36
CA ASN A 326 -19.26 8.35 13.74
C ASN A 326 -17.92 9.02 13.37
N GLY A 327 -16.80 8.35 13.65
CA GLY A 327 -15.47 8.76 13.22
C GLY A 327 -15.38 8.95 11.70
N PHE A 328 -15.87 7.99 10.93
CA PHE A 328 -15.91 8.08 9.49
C PHE A 328 -16.72 9.29 9.00
N VAL A 329 -17.89 9.55 9.58
CA VAL A 329 -18.72 10.71 9.22
C VAL A 329 -18.01 12.04 9.51
N VAL A 330 -17.29 12.12 10.63
CA VAL A 330 -16.55 13.31 11.07
C VAL A 330 -15.32 13.58 10.20
N TYR A 331 -14.59 12.52 9.81
CA TYR A 331 -13.31 12.64 9.11
C TYR A 331 -13.40 12.51 7.58
N ARG A 332 -14.48 11.95 7.02
CA ARG A 332 -14.62 11.78 5.57
C ARG A 332 -14.57 13.10 4.83
N ASP A 333 -13.87 13.09 3.70
CA ASP A 333 -13.79 14.19 2.76
C ASP A 333 -14.22 13.74 1.34
N GLU A 334 -13.96 14.58 0.34
CA GLU A 334 -14.30 14.28 -1.05
C GLU A 334 -13.63 13.03 -1.64
N LYS A 335 -12.57 12.50 -0.99
CA LYS A 335 -11.88 11.28 -1.43
C LYS A 335 -12.56 10.02 -0.90
N ASP A 336 -13.27 10.10 0.21
CA ASP A 336 -13.96 9.00 0.89
C ASP A 336 -15.49 9.06 0.69
N THR A 337 -15.93 9.02 -0.57
CA THR A 337 -17.36 9.06 -0.92
C THR A 337 -18.06 7.71 -0.90
N GLY A 338 -17.29 6.63 -0.93
CA GLY A 338 -17.79 5.26 -1.01
C GLY A 338 -18.07 4.65 0.37
N THR A 339 -18.11 3.32 0.41
CA THR A 339 -18.38 2.55 1.63
C THR A 339 -17.15 2.30 2.47
N VAL A 340 -15.94 2.54 1.92
CA VAL A 340 -14.66 2.24 2.56
C VAL A 340 -13.90 3.53 2.84
N ALA A 341 -13.34 3.65 4.04
CA ALA A 341 -12.43 4.73 4.44
C ALA A 341 -11.03 4.49 3.86
N LEU A 342 -10.81 4.89 2.61
CA LEU A 342 -9.54 4.66 1.90
C LEU A 342 -8.45 5.62 2.32
N THR A 343 -8.75 6.87 2.66
CA THR A 343 -7.73 7.85 3.07
C THR A 343 -6.86 7.39 4.25
N PRO A 344 -7.40 6.91 5.39
CA PRO A 344 -6.59 6.41 6.50
C PRO A 344 -5.82 5.13 6.16
N LEU A 345 -6.43 4.21 5.40
CA LEU A 345 -5.74 3.00 4.91
C LEU A 345 -4.55 3.38 4.01
N TYR A 346 -4.76 4.30 3.07
CA TYR A 346 -3.73 4.74 2.15
C TYR A 346 -2.66 5.60 2.81
N LEU A 347 -2.94 6.29 3.92
CA LEU A 347 -1.88 6.96 4.68
C LEU A 347 -0.88 5.92 5.23
N LEU A 348 -1.39 4.87 5.88
CA LEU A 348 -0.57 3.78 6.40
C LEU A 348 0.16 3.04 5.26
N VAL A 349 -0.57 2.63 4.23
CA VAL A 349 0.01 1.96 3.06
C VAL A 349 1.02 2.87 2.37
N GLY A 350 0.75 4.16 2.24
CA GLY A 350 1.65 5.12 1.62
C GLY A 350 3.02 5.20 2.31
N CYS A 351 3.03 5.22 3.65
CA CYS A 351 4.27 5.18 4.43
C CYS A 351 4.95 3.82 4.41
N SER A 352 4.20 2.72 4.34
CA SER A 352 4.73 1.36 4.50
C SER A 352 5.11 0.69 3.18
N LEU A 353 4.45 1.04 2.08
CA LEU A 353 4.56 0.37 0.79
C LEU A 353 6.01 0.37 0.26
N PRO A 354 6.77 1.49 0.29
CA PRO A 354 8.18 1.47 -0.10
C PRO A 354 9.02 0.47 0.70
N VAL A 355 8.70 0.26 1.99
CA VAL A 355 9.35 -0.72 2.86
C VAL A 355 8.96 -2.14 2.48
N TRP A 356 7.70 -2.38 2.12
CA TRP A 356 7.19 -3.71 1.74
C TRP A 356 7.68 -4.19 0.38
N ILE A 357 7.94 -3.26 -0.55
CA ILE A 357 8.30 -3.58 -1.94
C ILE A 357 9.78 -3.36 -2.26
N TYR A 358 10.62 -2.89 -1.33
CA TYR A 358 12.05 -2.82 -1.54
C TYR A 358 12.68 -4.22 -1.34
N PRO A 359 13.67 -4.66 -2.15
CA PRO A 359 14.22 -6.02 -2.08
C PRO A 359 14.83 -6.43 -0.73
N ALA A 360 15.58 -5.53 -0.09
CA ALA A 360 16.25 -5.76 1.19
C ALA A 360 16.08 -4.54 2.12
N PRO A 361 14.86 -4.28 2.63
CA PRO A 361 14.50 -3.00 3.23
C PRO A 361 15.17 -2.71 4.57
N CYS A 362 15.75 -3.72 5.25
CA CYS A 362 16.29 -3.58 6.60
C CYS A 362 17.66 -4.25 6.78
N ASP A 363 18.39 -4.56 5.70
CA ASP A 363 19.72 -5.18 5.81
C ASP A 363 20.76 -4.09 6.12
N MET A 364 21.25 -4.07 7.37
CA MET A 364 22.17 -3.03 7.89
C MET A 364 23.65 -3.44 7.83
N LEU A 365 23.97 -4.65 7.38
CA LEU A 365 25.32 -5.20 7.46
C LEU A 365 26.06 -5.05 6.12
N ASP A 366 27.04 -4.14 6.10
CA ASP A 366 28.28 -4.19 5.33
C ASP A 366 28.23 -4.33 3.80
N SER A 367 27.07 -4.14 3.19
CA SER A 367 26.95 -3.93 1.74
C SER A 367 26.80 -2.44 1.49
N ALA A 368 27.57 -1.86 0.58
CA ALA A 368 27.57 -0.44 0.21
C ALA A 368 26.23 0.09 -0.40
N GLY A 369 25.06 -0.43 0.00
CA GLY A 369 23.81 -0.38 -0.76
C GLY A 369 22.53 -0.08 0.01
N PHE A 370 22.53 0.15 1.34
CA PHE A 370 21.29 0.61 2.01
C PHE A 370 20.99 2.07 1.61
N ASN A 371 20.23 2.22 0.53
CA ASN A 371 19.65 3.50 0.13
C ASN A 371 18.37 3.71 0.95
N LEU A 372 18.53 4.37 2.10
CA LEU A 372 17.42 4.77 2.98
C LEU A 372 16.35 5.58 2.24
N LEU A 373 16.74 6.38 1.24
CA LEU A 373 15.86 7.27 0.47
C LEU A 373 14.66 6.55 -0.18
N PRO A 374 14.84 5.50 -1.02
CA PRO A 374 13.73 4.73 -1.57
C PRO A 374 12.77 4.25 -0.48
N VAL A 375 13.26 3.63 0.59
CA VAL A 375 12.42 3.10 1.68
C VAL A 375 11.67 4.22 2.42
N MET A 376 12.22 5.43 2.46
CA MET A 376 11.60 6.63 3.04
C MET A 376 10.64 7.38 2.12
N SER A 377 10.43 6.94 0.87
CA SER A 377 9.62 7.67 -0.13
C SER A 377 8.24 8.09 0.39
N GLY A 378 7.59 7.22 1.18
CA GLY A 378 6.28 7.49 1.76
C GLY A 378 6.32 8.56 2.86
N VAL A 379 7.33 8.50 3.73
CA VAL A 379 7.53 9.49 4.81
C VAL A 379 7.87 10.86 4.21
N LEU A 380 8.74 10.89 3.20
CA LEU A 380 9.10 12.12 2.50
C LEU A 380 7.90 12.74 1.79
N ALA A 381 7.24 11.99 0.90
CA ALA A 381 6.23 12.54 0.01
C ALA A 381 4.91 12.86 0.73
N VAL A 382 4.42 11.92 1.54
CA VAL A 382 3.11 12.03 2.19
C VAL A 382 3.27 12.63 3.59
N GLY A 383 4.18 12.09 4.40
CA GLY A 383 4.37 12.55 5.76
C GLY A 383 4.80 14.01 5.86
N VAL A 384 5.87 14.38 5.13
CA VAL A 384 6.48 15.72 5.21
C VAL A 384 5.97 16.64 4.10
N GLY A 385 6.11 16.22 2.84
CA GLY A 385 5.80 17.03 1.66
C GLY A 385 4.34 17.48 1.63
N ASP A 386 3.40 16.53 1.56
CA ASP A 386 1.96 16.79 1.49
C ASP A 386 1.42 17.55 2.73
N THR A 387 1.99 17.31 3.92
CA THR A 387 1.67 18.10 5.13
C THR A 387 2.07 19.57 4.97
N LEU A 388 3.31 19.85 4.57
CA LEU A 388 3.76 21.24 4.41
C LEU A 388 3.16 21.91 3.18
N ALA A 389 2.84 21.16 2.13
CA ALA A 389 2.11 21.65 0.97
C ALA A 389 0.75 22.22 1.39
N GLY A 390 -0.01 21.46 2.19
CA GLY A 390 -1.30 21.89 2.72
C GLY A 390 -1.17 23.08 3.68
N ALA A 391 -0.20 23.05 4.59
CA ALA A 391 -0.01 24.10 5.59
C ALA A 391 0.41 25.45 4.94
N ILE A 392 1.42 25.43 4.08
CA ILE A 392 1.92 26.63 3.39
C ILE A 392 0.89 27.09 2.36
N GLY A 393 0.27 26.16 1.62
CA GLY A 393 -0.75 26.51 0.64
C GLY A 393 -1.99 27.16 1.25
N THR A 394 -2.39 26.75 2.45
CA THR A 394 -3.53 27.37 3.17
C THR A 394 -3.18 28.75 3.73
N LYS A 395 -1.96 28.92 4.27
CA LYS A 395 -1.56 30.16 4.95
C LYS A 395 -1.04 31.24 4.01
N PHE A 396 -0.33 30.87 2.96
CA PHE A 396 0.40 31.78 2.06
C PHE A 396 0.01 31.65 0.58
N GLY A 397 -0.87 30.70 0.24
CA GLY A 397 -1.22 30.41 -1.14
C GLY A 397 -2.00 31.53 -1.81
N LYS A 398 -1.43 32.11 -2.86
CA LYS A 398 -2.07 33.15 -3.68
C LYS A 398 -2.23 32.67 -5.13
N HIS A 399 -1.22 31.96 -5.65
CA HIS A 399 -1.20 31.54 -7.04
C HIS A 399 -1.63 30.07 -7.18
N LYS A 400 -2.77 29.83 -7.83
CA LYS A 400 -3.29 28.48 -8.03
C LYS A 400 -2.76 27.84 -9.30
N TRP A 401 -2.49 26.53 -9.23
CA TRP A 401 -2.19 25.75 -10.43
C TRP A 401 -3.43 25.67 -11.35
N PRO A 402 -3.28 25.85 -12.67
CA PRO A 402 -4.40 25.79 -13.60
C PRO A 402 -5.20 24.49 -13.47
N GLY A 403 -6.52 24.62 -13.33
CA GLY A 403 -7.45 23.49 -13.22
C GLY A 403 -7.49 22.82 -11.85
N THR A 404 -6.83 23.37 -10.81
CA THR A 404 -6.78 22.75 -9.48
C THR A 404 -7.05 23.76 -8.36
N LYS A 405 -7.32 23.25 -7.15
CA LYS A 405 -7.42 24.08 -5.94
C LYS A 405 -6.07 24.29 -5.25
N LYS A 406 -5.00 23.65 -5.73
CA LYS A 406 -3.67 23.65 -5.13
C LYS A 406 -2.87 24.87 -5.56
N THR A 407 -1.96 25.32 -4.70
CA THR A 407 -1.20 26.57 -4.89
C THR A 407 0.27 26.31 -5.19
N ILE A 408 0.89 27.21 -5.95
CA ILE A 408 2.32 27.16 -6.29
C ILE A 408 3.14 27.31 -5.00
N GLU A 409 2.73 28.17 -4.07
CA GLU A 409 3.39 28.34 -2.77
C GLU A 409 3.34 27.05 -1.94
N GLY A 410 2.22 26.31 -2.00
CA GLY A 410 2.12 24.97 -1.39
C GLY A 410 3.12 24.00 -2.01
N THR A 411 3.24 23.96 -3.34
CA THR A 411 4.22 23.11 -4.03
C THR A 411 5.67 23.48 -3.67
N ILE A 412 6.00 24.77 -3.54
CA ILE A 412 7.32 25.22 -3.07
C ILE A 412 7.57 24.73 -1.64
N GLY A 413 6.57 24.85 -0.77
CA GLY A 413 6.61 24.31 0.59
C GLY A 413 6.87 22.80 0.65
N CYS A 414 6.22 22.05 -0.24
CA CYS A 414 6.41 20.62 -0.42
C CYS A 414 7.87 20.28 -0.79
N ILE A 415 8.45 21.02 -1.75
CA ILE A 415 9.82 20.80 -2.22
C ILE A 415 10.84 21.16 -1.12
N CYS A 416 10.74 22.37 -0.56
CA CYS A 416 11.70 22.85 0.43
C CYS A 416 11.74 21.96 1.68
N SER A 417 10.58 21.54 2.18
CA SER A 417 10.50 20.70 3.40
C SER A 417 11.15 19.33 3.22
N GLN A 418 10.91 18.67 2.08
CA GLN A 418 11.54 17.38 1.78
C GLN A 418 13.05 17.53 1.57
N LEU A 419 13.50 18.57 0.86
CA LEU A 419 14.93 18.83 0.68
C LEU A 419 15.64 19.13 2.00
N ILE A 420 15.01 19.90 2.89
CA ILE A 420 15.54 20.16 4.24
C ILE A 420 15.68 18.85 5.02
N LEU A 421 14.67 17.96 4.99
CA LEU A 421 14.78 16.68 5.68
C LEU A 421 15.91 15.82 5.10
N VAL A 422 16.02 15.71 3.77
CA VAL A 422 17.13 14.96 3.14
C VAL A 422 18.48 15.54 3.53
N TRP A 423 18.62 16.87 3.54
CA TRP A 423 19.85 17.54 3.96
C TRP A 423 20.18 17.26 5.44
N VAL A 424 19.20 17.32 6.34
CA VAL A 424 19.38 16.97 7.75
C VAL A 424 19.83 15.51 7.91
N LEU A 425 19.24 14.58 7.17
CA LEU A 425 19.63 13.16 7.22
C LEU A 425 21.05 12.92 6.71
N ILE A 426 21.49 13.65 5.68
CA ILE A 426 22.87 13.63 5.21
C ILE A 426 23.81 14.21 6.28
N TYR A 427 23.45 15.36 6.85
CA TYR A 427 24.25 16.02 7.88
C TYR A 427 24.45 15.16 9.13
N LEU A 428 23.41 14.44 9.55
CA LEU A 428 23.46 13.51 10.69
C LEU A 428 24.13 12.17 10.37
N GLY A 429 24.53 11.94 9.11
CA GLY A 429 25.22 10.72 8.69
C GLY A 429 24.33 9.50 8.45
N TYR A 430 23.00 9.65 8.42
CA TYR A 430 22.07 8.55 8.08
C TYR A 430 22.04 8.25 6.58
N ILE A 431 22.42 9.22 5.75
CA ILE A 431 22.53 9.07 4.30
C ILE A 431 23.94 9.50 3.89
N GLY A 432 24.67 8.63 3.19
CA GLY A 432 25.96 8.98 2.63
C GLY A 432 25.83 10.08 1.57
N TYR A 433 26.68 11.10 1.64
CA TYR A 433 26.69 12.14 0.61
C TYR A 433 27.22 11.56 -0.71
N ASN A 434 26.34 11.48 -1.70
CA ASN A 434 26.67 11.13 -3.07
C ASN A 434 25.93 12.08 -4.01
N GLN A 435 26.66 12.79 -4.88
CA GLN A 435 26.08 13.77 -5.81
C GLN A 435 24.99 13.16 -6.68
N HIS A 436 25.15 11.91 -7.13
CA HIS A 436 24.15 11.23 -7.94
C HIS A 436 22.88 10.92 -7.15
N GLU A 437 22.99 10.47 -5.90
CA GLU A 437 21.83 10.16 -5.04
C GLU A 437 21.10 11.43 -4.60
N VAL A 438 21.84 12.52 -4.32
CA VAL A 438 21.25 13.84 -4.04
C VAL A 438 20.50 14.36 -5.26
N LEU A 439 21.07 14.25 -6.46
CA LEU A 439 20.40 14.67 -7.70
C LEU A 439 19.12 13.84 -7.94
N LYS A 440 19.17 12.51 -7.76
CA LYS A 440 17.98 11.65 -7.82
C LYS A 440 16.92 12.09 -6.83
N ALA A 441 17.30 12.40 -5.58
CA ALA A 441 16.38 12.88 -4.56
C ALA A 441 15.72 14.21 -4.94
N VAL A 442 16.50 15.17 -5.45
CA VAL A 442 15.96 16.46 -5.96
C VAL A 442 14.95 16.23 -7.08
N ILE A 443 15.30 15.39 -8.07
CA ILE A 443 14.40 15.07 -9.19
C ILE A 443 13.12 14.39 -8.68
N ALA A 444 13.25 13.41 -7.77
CA ALA A 444 12.12 12.69 -7.18
C ALA A 444 11.17 13.63 -6.43
N ILE A 445 11.72 14.52 -5.60
CA ILE A 445 10.95 15.51 -4.82
C ILE A 445 10.24 16.50 -5.73
N VAL A 446 10.92 17.03 -6.75
CA VAL A 446 10.33 18.00 -7.69
C VAL A 446 9.21 17.34 -8.49
N ILE A 447 9.44 16.16 -9.08
CA ILE A 447 8.43 15.44 -9.85
C ILE A 447 7.26 15.03 -8.95
N GLY A 448 7.53 14.48 -7.76
CA GLY A 448 6.51 14.13 -6.77
C GLY A 448 5.64 15.33 -6.39
N SER A 449 6.25 16.50 -6.19
CA SER A 449 5.52 17.74 -5.85
C SER A 449 4.69 18.28 -7.03
N LEU A 450 5.15 18.11 -8.27
CA LEU A 450 4.36 18.46 -9.46
C LEU A 450 3.18 17.49 -9.67
N VAL A 451 3.37 16.20 -9.38
CA VAL A 451 2.29 15.22 -9.39
C VAL A 451 1.28 15.53 -8.29
N GLU A 452 1.73 15.89 -7.09
CA GLU A 452 0.89 16.37 -5.99
C GLU A 452 0.03 17.54 -6.45
N ALA A 453 0.61 18.54 -7.09
CA ALA A 453 -0.10 19.71 -7.59
C ALA A 453 -1.21 19.41 -8.61
N LYS A 454 -1.14 18.26 -9.31
CA LYS A 454 -2.04 17.92 -10.43
C LYS A 454 -2.95 16.73 -10.18
N THR A 455 -2.61 15.83 -9.26
CA THR A 455 -3.39 14.62 -9.03
C THR A 455 -4.72 14.91 -8.35
N THR A 456 -5.77 14.22 -8.81
CA THR A 456 -7.10 14.17 -8.16
C THR A 456 -7.34 12.81 -7.48
N GLN A 457 -6.37 11.90 -7.57
CA GLN A 457 -6.40 10.63 -6.87
C GLN A 457 -6.01 10.86 -5.40
N ILE A 458 -6.09 9.82 -4.58
CA ILE A 458 -5.57 9.89 -3.21
C ILE A 458 -4.03 9.93 -3.29
N ASP A 459 -3.48 11.12 -3.11
CA ASP A 459 -2.05 11.41 -2.94
C ASP A 459 -1.32 10.40 -2.04
N ASN A 460 -1.94 9.96 -0.95
CA ASN A 460 -1.33 9.00 -0.02
C ASN A 460 -0.86 7.70 -0.68
N ILE A 461 -1.50 7.22 -1.76
CA ILE A 461 -1.02 6.02 -2.50
C ILE A 461 -0.18 6.38 -3.73
N VAL A 462 -0.42 7.54 -4.34
CA VAL A 462 0.22 7.95 -5.60
C VAL A 462 1.63 8.47 -5.39
N LEU A 463 1.80 9.42 -4.46
CA LEU A 463 3.08 10.12 -4.29
C LEU A 463 4.22 9.19 -3.84
N PRO A 464 4.01 8.26 -2.88
CA PRO A 464 5.06 7.34 -2.46
C PRO A 464 5.58 6.49 -3.62
N LEU A 465 4.70 5.98 -4.49
CA LEU A 465 5.10 5.17 -5.64
C LEU A 465 5.89 5.97 -6.67
N VAL A 466 5.48 7.20 -6.97
CA VAL A 466 6.19 8.08 -7.92
C VAL A 466 7.59 8.40 -7.40
N VAL A 467 7.71 8.81 -6.14
CA VAL A 467 8.99 9.13 -5.51
C VAL A 467 9.87 7.88 -5.42
N PHE A 468 9.30 6.74 -5.03
CA PHE A 468 9.99 5.46 -4.95
C PHE A 468 10.57 5.00 -6.29
N ILE A 469 9.80 5.09 -7.38
CA ILE A 469 10.26 4.72 -8.72
C ILE A 469 11.51 5.51 -9.13
N ILE A 470 11.57 6.79 -8.80
CA ILE A 470 12.71 7.63 -9.19
C ILE A 470 13.94 7.30 -8.32
N LEU A 471 13.70 7.06 -7.02
CA LEU A 471 14.74 6.80 -6.04
C LEU A 471 15.33 5.38 -6.09
N CYS A 472 14.58 4.36 -6.52
CA CYS A 472 14.97 2.96 -6.38
C CYS A 472 16.30 2.60 -7.06
#